data_AF-A0A7R7VTD9-F1
#
_entry.id   AF-A0A7R7VTD9-F1
#
_cell.length_a   1.000
_cell.length_b   1.000
_cell.length_c   1.000
_cell.angle_alpha   90.00
_cell.angle_beta   90.00
_cell.angle_gamma   90.00
#
_symmetry.space_group_name_H-M   'P 1'
#
loop_
_entity.id
_entity.type
_entity.pdbx_description
1 polymer ?
#
loop_
_entity_poly.entity_id
_entity_poly.type
_entity_poly.pdbx_seq_one_letter_code
_entity_poly.pdbx_strand_id
1 'polypeptide(L)'
;MMILIKANVFVALLAGTSLAIPAKEPTSAHNTGKTLQCIVDGKTANIHEDAAKQLAKTAPAGKDIQTKSSYPHIYENNDAIKWDNQACNSKNVKTHEFPIDETGRMYPWNGVWIGNTLVKKKEDPGPCRVVYSETDRHYCGVMCHKSMKPEGEKGFNKCT
;
A
#
# COMPACT_ATOMS: atom_id res chain seq x y z
N MET A 1 33.97 42.84 -55.16
CA MET A 1 34.12 41.41 -55.48
C MET A 1 34.25 40.66 -54.17
N MET A 2 33.13 40.15 -53.64
CA MET A 2 33.05 39.46 -52.35
C MET A 2 33.47 38.00 -52.55
N ILE A 3 34.44 37.52 -51.75
CA ILE A 3 34.83 36.11 -51.73
C ILE A 3 34.56 35.56 -50.32
N LEU A 4 33.75 34.52 -50.32
CA LEU A 4 33.09 33.83 -49.21
C LEU A 4 34.12 33.07 -48.36
N ILE A 5 34.15 33.32 -47.05
CA ILE A 5 34.97 32.56 -46.09
C ILE A 5 34.24 31.26 -45.77
N LYS A 6 34.83 30.12 -46.13
CA LYS A 6 34.35 28.77 -45.78
C LYS A 6 34.63 28.51 -44.30
N ALA A 7 33.59 28.43 -43.48
CA ALA A 7 33.68 27.94 -42.11
C ALA A 7 33.43 26.43 -42.08
N ASN A 8 34.46 25.64 -41.75
CA ASN A 8 34.33 24.21 -41.46
C ASN A 8 33.72 24.04 -40.07
N VAL A 9 32.49 23.53 -40.00
CA VAL A 9 31.83 23.16 -38.74
C VAL A 9 32.26 21.75 -38.37
N PHE A 10 33.10 21.64 -37.33
CA PHE A 10 33.38 20.38 -36.65
C PHE A 10 32.20 20.05 -35.73
N VAL A 11 31.43 19.02 -36.08
CA VAL A 11 30.43 18.42 -35.18
C VAL A 11 31.14 17.40 -34.30
N ALA A 12 31.40 17.77 -33.04
CA ALA A 12 31.91 16.84 -32.03
C ALA A 12 30.76 15.95 -31.54
N LEU A 13 30.79 14.66 -31.93
CA LEU A 13 29.93 13.63 -31.37
C LEU A 13 30.39 13.31 -29.94
N LEU A 14 29.66 13.82 -28.94
CA LEU A 14 29.82 13.35 -27.56
C LEU A 14 29.08 12.01 -27.42
N ALA A 15 29.81 10.92 -27.59
CA ALA A 15 29.36 9.59 -27.16
C ALA A 15 29.33 9.56 -25.62
N GLY A 16 28.23 10.02 -25.04
CA GLY A 16 27.96 9.83 -23.62
C GLY A 16 27.66 8.37 -23.35
N THR A 17 28.61 7.66 -22.73
CA THR A 17 28.37 6.35 -22.14
C THR A 17 27.36 6.52 -21.01
N SER A 18 26.08 6.29 -21.33
CA SER A 18 25.04 6.17 -20.32
C SER A 18 25.33 4.90 -19.53
N LEU A 19 25.99 5.03 -18.38
CA LEU A 19 26.04 3.96 -17.38
C LEU A 19 24.59 3.74 -16.94
N ALA A 20 23.99 2.66 -17.46
CA ALA A 20 22.75 2.13 -16.93
C ALA A 20 23.03 1.72 -15.48
N ILE A 21 22.73 2.63 -14.55
CA ILE A 21 22.68 2.29 -13.13
C ILE A 21 21.54 1.27 -13.03
N PRO A 22 21.79 0.03 -12.61
CA PRO A 22 20.70 -0.89 -12.35
C PRO A 22 19.77 -0.19 -11.36
N ALA A 23 18.51 0.01 -11.77
CA ALA A 23 17.48 0.47 -10.88
C ALA A 23 17.46 -0.54 -9.72
N LYS A 24 18.01 -0.13 -8.59
CA LYS A 24 17.89 -0.89 -7.35
C LYS A 24 16.40 -0.97 -7.12
N GLU A 25 15.81 -2.13 -7.39
CA GLU A 25 14.47 -2.44 -6.91
C GLU A 25 14.42 -1.97 -5.46
N PRO A 26 13.35 -1.30 -5.01
CA PRO A 26 13.24 -0.91 -3.62
C PRO A 26 13.37 -2.19 -2.81
N THR A 27 14.57 -2.40 -2.26
CA THR A 27 14.89 -3.49 -1.37
C THR A 27 13.89 -3.35 -0.25
N SER A 28 12.93 -4.28 -0.23
CA SER A 28 11.99 -4.49 0.86
C SER A 28 12.74 -4.21 2.15
N ALA A 29 12.28 -3.20 2.89
CA ALA A 29 12.91 -2.79 4.12
C ALA A 29 13.15 -4.05 4.96
N HIS A 30 14.38 -4.21 5.42
CA HIS A 30 14.86 -5.31 6.23
C HIS A 30 13.80 -5.65 7.30
N ASN A 31 13.09 -6.76 7.15
CA ASN A 31 12.03 -7.21 8.06
C ASN A 31 12.65 -7.72 9.38
N THR A 32 13.23 -6.83 10.19
CA THR A 32 13.73 -7.15 11.53
C THR A 32 12.66 -6.98 12.62
N GLY A 33 11.48 -6.51 12.26
CA GLY A 33 10.37 -6.23 13.19
C GLY A 33 9.55 -7.44 13.58
N LYS A 34 8.62 -7.20 14.52
CA LYS A 34 7.63 -8.17 15.00
C LYS A 34 6.80 -8.72 13.83
N THR A 35 6.59 -10.04 13.81
CA THR A 35 5.60 -10.69 12.95
C THR A 35 4.29 -10.82 13.71
N LEU A 36 3.22 -10.26 13.17
CA LEU A 36 1.87 -10.41 13.67
C LEU A 36 1.26 -11.70 13.15
N GLN A 37 0.63 -12.47 14.04
CA GLN A 37 -0.14 -13.66 13.70
C GLN A 37 -1.60 -13.31 13.57
N CYS A 38 -2.18 -13.66 12.42
CA CYS A 38 -3.58 -13.45 12.11
C CYS A 38 -4.26 -14.79 11.84
N ILE A 39 -5.44 -15.04 12.38
CA ILE A 39 -6.18 -16.29 12.12
C ILE A 39 -7.29 -16.02 11.11
N VAL A 40 -7.24 -16.75 9.98
CA VAL A 40 -8.24 -16.72 8.90
C VAL A 40 -8.60 -18.16 8.56
N ASP A 41 -9.88 -18.53 8.65
CA ASP A 41 -10.33 -19.90 8.37
C ASP A 41 -9.56 -20.98 9.16
N GLY A 42 -9.16 -20.65 10.40
CA GLY A 42 -8.37 -21.52 11.28
C GLY A 42 -6.90 -21.66 10.90
N LYS A 43 -6.41 -20.90 9.92
CA LYS A 43 -5.00 -20.87 9.50
C LYS A 43 -4.33 -19.57 9.91
N THR A 44 -3.05 -19.66 10.26
CA THR A 44 -2.23 -18.49 10.57
C THR A 44 -1.71 -17.84 9.29
N ALA A 45 -1.97 -16.55 9.13
CA ALA A 45 -1.30 -15.66 8.19
C ALA A 45 -0.31 -14.78 8.96
N ASN A 46 0.88 -14.57 8.39
CA ASN A 46 1.97 -13.84 9.05
C ASN A 46 2.18 -12.49 8.39
N ILE A 47 1.95 -11.40 9.13
CA ILE A 47 2.11 -10.04 8.62
C ILE A 47 3.25 -9.35 9.35
N HIS A 48 4.25 -8.87 8.61
CA HIS A 48 5.32 -8.06 9.20
C HIS A 48 4.76 -6.70 9.67
N GLU A 49 4.90 -6.41 10.96
CA GLU A 49 4.33 -5.19 11.55
C GLU A 49 4.94 -3.92 10.95
N ASP A 50 6.24 -3.93 10.65
CA ASP A 50 6.93 -2.78 10.05
C ASP A 50 6.41 -2.48 8.64
N ALA A 51 6.11 -3.53 7.86
CA ALA A 51 5.50 -3.39 6.55
C ALA A 51 4.09 -2.78 6.67
N ALA A 52 3.30 -3.20 7.66
CA ALA A 52 1.99 -2.62 7.95
C ALA A 52 2.09 -1.15 8.37
N LYS A 53 3.03 -0.81 9.27
CA LYS A 53 3.28 0.58 9.68
C LYS A 53 3.70 1.45 8.49
N GLN A 54 4.55 0.93 7.61
CA GLN A 54 4.98 1.65 6.41
C GLN A 54 3.84 1.83 5.42
N LEU A 55 3.00 0.80 5.25
CA LEU A 55 1.82 0.87 4.40
C LEU A 55 0.82 1.90 4.94
N ALA A 56 0.56 1.94 6.25
CA ALA A 56 -0.31 2.95 6.85
C ALA A 56 0.14 4.39 6.51
N LYS A 57 1.45 4.67 6.56
CA LYS A 57 2.02 6.00 6.23
C LYS A 57 1.84 6.40 4.76
N THR A 58 1.80 5.42 3.86
CA THR A 58 1.84 5.66 2.41
C THR A 58 0.52 5.38 1.70
N ALA A 59 -0.40 4.65 2.36
CA ALA A 59 -1.73 4.40 1.86
C ALA A 59 -2.49 5.73 1.68
N PRO A 60 -3.36 5.81 0.66
CA PRO A 60 -4.14 7.01 0.41
C PRO A 60 -5.10 7.25 1.58
N ALA A 61 -5.30 8.50 2.01
CA ALA A 61 -6.05 8.85 3.21
C ALA A 61 -6.75 10.21 3.07
N GLY A 62 -7.67 10.52 3.97
CA GLY A 62 -8.45 11.75 3.97
C GLY A 62 -9.95 11.52 3.94
N LYS A 63 -10.69 12.57 4.33
CA LYS A 63 -12.16 12.60 4.28
C LYS A 63 -12.62 12.50 2.84
N ASP A 64 -13.67 11.71 2.61
CA ASP A 64 -14.34 11.55 1.31
C ASP A 64 -13.43 11.05 0.19
N ILE A 65 -12.36 10.33 0.52
CA ILE A 65 -11.44 9.79 -0.47
C ILE A 65 -12.14 8.84 -1.44
N GLN A 66 -12.03 9.13 -2.73
CA GLN A 66 -12.59 8.31 -3.80
C GLN A 66 -11.46 7.61 -4.55
N THR A 67 -11.46 6.28 -4.52
CA THR A 67 -10.47 5.48 -5.26
C THR A 67 -11.16 4.53 -6.23
N LYS A 68 -10.42 4.10 -7.26
CA LYS A 68 -10.95 3.16 -8.25
C LYS A 68 -11.24 1.79 -7.66
N SER A 69 -10.54 1.38 -6.61
CA SER A 69 -10.75 0.06 -5.99
C SER A 69 -11.80 0.04 -4.88
N SER A 70 -12.27 1.21 -4.45
CA SER A 70 -13.02 1.43 -3.20
C SER A 70 -12.20 1.21 -1.92
N TYR A 71 -10.86 1.13 -2.02
CA TYR A 71 -9.94 1.14 -0.88
C TYR A 71 -9.08 2.41 -0.83
N PRO A 72 -8.80 2.94 0.36
CA PRO A 72 -9.35 2.51 1.65
C PRO A 72 -10.83 2.84 1.74
N HIS A 73 -11.44 2.31 2.79
CA HIS A 73 -12.76 2.71 3.24
C HIS A 73 -12.76 2.83 4.76
N ILE A 74 -13.79 3.48 5.29
CA ILE A 74 -13.99 3.65 6.73
C ILE A 74 -14.18 2.28 7.37
N TYR A 75 -13.43 2.04 8.43
CA TYR A 75 -13.61 0.91 9.32
C TYR A 75 -14.47 1.35 10.51
N GLU A 76 -15.71 0.85 10.56
CA GLU A 76 -16.71 1.20 11.58
C GLU A 76 -16.48 0.46 12.92
N ASN A 77 -15.56 -0.52 12.95
CA ASN A 77 -15.23 -1.31 14.15
C ASN A 77 -16.44 -1.99 14.83
N ASN A 78 -17.33 -2.59 14.04
CA ASN A 78 -18.47 -3.36 14.55
C ASN A 78 -18.05 -4.61 15.35
N ASP A 79 -16.82 -5.09 15.15
CA ASP A 79 -16.23 -6.21 15.89
C ASP A 79 -15.71 -5.82 17.28
N ALA A 80 -15.80 -4.54 17.65
CA ALA A 80 -15.32 -4.00 18.93
C ALA A 80 -13.82 -4.28 19.20
N ILE A 81 -13.00 -4.33 18.15
CA ILE A 81 -11.55 -4.50 18.24
C ILE A 81 -10.95 -3.36 19.07
N LYS A 82 -10.06 -3.73 20.01
CA LYS A 82 -9.26 -2.79 20.80
C LYS A 82 -7.83 -2.74 20.26
N TRP A 83 -7.48 -1.58 19.75
CA TRP A 83 -6.15 -1.28 19.25
C TRP A 83 -5.19 -0.95 20.40
N ASP A 84 -3.91 -1.27 20.22
CA ASP A 84 -2.89 -0.92 21.23
C ASP A 84 -2.66 0.58 21.24
N ASN A 85 -2.74 1.22 20.06
CA ASN A 85 -2.81 2.66 19.93
C ASN A 85 -4.16 3.19 20.45
N GLN A 86 -4.15 3.73 21.67
CA GLN A 86 -5.36 4.22 22.34
C GLN A 86 -6.08 5.34 21.60
N ALA A 87 -5.37 6.13 20.77
CA ALA A 87 -6.01 7.16 19.96
C ALA A 87 -7.02 6.53 18.98
N CYS A 88 -6.73 5.34 18.44
CA CYS A 88 -7.61 4.62 17.52
C CYS A 88 -8.84 4.00 18.20
N ASN A 89 -8.89 3.98 19.54
CA ASN A 89 -10.05 3.50 20.29
C ASN A 89 -11.05 4.64 20.62
N SER A 90 -10.70 5.88 20.28
CA SER A 90 -11.55 7.05 20.49
C SER A 90 -12.68 7.11 19.47
N LYS A 91 -13.91 7.41 19.93
CA LYS A 91 -15.07 7.65 19.03
C LYS A 91 -14.90 8.86 18.12
N ASN A 92 -13.95 9.75 18.42
CA ASN A 92 -13.66 10.94 17.63
C ASN A 92 -12.61 10.68 16.53
N VAL A 93 -12.02 9.49 16.50
CA VAL A 93 -11.03 9.10 15.49
C VAL A 93 -11.68 8.12 14.53
N LYS A 94 -11.90 8.57 13.30
CA LYS A 94 -12.25 7.67 12.21
C LYS A 94 -11.02 6.91 11.75
N THR A 95 -11.20 5.64 11.43
CA THR A 95 -10.14 4.80 10.90
C THR A 95 -10.46 4.34 9.49
N HIS A 96 -9.43 4.23 8.66
CA HIS A 96 -9.46 3.54 7.40
C HIS A 96 -8.97 2.11 7.55
N GLU A 97 -9.52 1.21 6.75
CA GLU A 97 -8.94 -0.10 6.47
C GLU A 97 -8.41 -0.16 5.03
N PHE A 98 -7.25 -0.78 4.85
CA PHE A 98 -6.61 -0.93 3.54
C PHE A 98 -5.96 -2.32 3.39
N PRO A 99 -6.01 -2.95 2.20
CA PRO A 99 -5.51 -4.32 2.03
C PRO A 99 -4.02 -4.45 2.30
N ILE A 100 -3.62 -5.55 2.93
CA ILE A 100 -2.22 -5.92 3.17
C ILE A 100 -2.05 -7.43 3.03
N ASP A 101 -0.91 -7.85 2.48
CA ASP A 101 -0.45 -9.23 2.45
C ASP A 101 0.90 -9.38 3.18
N GLU A 102 1.47 -10.58 3.17
CA GLU A 102 2.74 -10.89 3.83
C GLU A 102 3.93 -10.10 3.25
N THR A 103 3.81 -9.58 2.02
CA THR A 103 4.85 -8.79 1.36
C THR A 103 4.78 -7.31 1.73
N GLY A 104 3.63 -6.85 2.24
CA GLY A 104 3.38 -5.43 2.52
C GLY A 104 3.26 -4.56 1.28
N ARG A 105 3.06 -5.16 0.10
CA ARG A 105 2.93 -4.43 -1.16
C ARG A 105 1.70 -3.52 -1.13
N MET A 106 1.85 -2.33 -1.71
CA MET A 106 0.72 -1.42 -1.95
C MET A 106 -0.30 -2.08 -2.88
N TYR A 107 -1.52 -2.28 -2.39
CA TYR A 107 -2.65 -2.71 -3.21
C TYR A 107 -2.96 -1.66 -4.30
N PRO A 108 -3.27 -2.05 -5.56
CA PRO A 108 -3.41 -1.12 -6.69
C PRO A 108 -4.74 -0.33 -6.64
N TRP A 109 -4.82 0.60 -5.68
CA TRP A 109 -6.06 1.30 -5.34
C TRP A 109 -6.54 2.28 -6.41
N ASN A 110 -5.63 2.81 -7.23
CA ASN A 110 -5.92 3.75 -8.32
C ASN A 110 -6.09 3.04 -9.69
N GLY A 111 -6.19 1.71 -9.69
CA GLY A 111 -6.27 0.89 -10.90
C GLY A 111 -4.91 0.37 -11.37
N VAL A 112 -4.94 -0.40 -12.46
CA VAL A 112 -3.77 -1.07 -13.05
C VAL A 112 -3.64 -0.63 -14.50
N TRP A 113 -2.42 -0.33 -14.94
CA TRP A 113 -2.15 -0.01 -16.34
C TRP A 113 -2.14 -1.28 -17.19
N ILE A 114 -2.92 -1.29 -18.27
CA ILE A 114 -2.92 -2.32 -19.31
C ILE A 114 -2.65 -1.62 -20.63
N GLY A 115 -1.41 -1.74 -21.13
CA GLY A 115 -0.91 -0.88 -22.20
C GLY A 115 -0.98 0.60 -21.78
N ASN A 116 -1.67 1.41 -22.57
CA ASN A 116 -1.82 2.85 -22.33
C ASN A 116 -3.13 3.22 -21.60
N THR A 117 -3.84 2.23 -21.05
CA THR A 117 -5.14 2.44 -20.40
C THR A 117 -5.07 2.08 -18.92
N LEU A 118 -5.49 3.01 -18.05
CA LEU A 118 -5.63 2.76 -16.62
C LEU A 118 -6.98 2.11 -16.33
N VAL A 119 -6.96 0.79 -16.13
CA VAL A 119 -8.16 -0.02 -15.93
C VAL A 119 -8.52 -0.12 -14.45
N LYS A 120 -9.81 -0.02 -14.14
CA LYS A 120 -10.39 -0.32 -12.83
C LYS A 120 -10.39 -1.84 -12.61
N LYS A 121 -9.20 -2.43 -12.45
CA LYS A 121 -9.08 -3.83 -12.05
C LYS A 121 -9.04 -3.89 -10.53
N LYS A 122 -10.09 -4.43 -9.92
CA LYS A 122 -10.10 -4.77 -8.50
C LYS A 122 -9.39 -6.11 -8.37
N GLU A 123 -8.14 -6.08 -7.94
CA GLU A 123 -7.45 -7.31 -7.51
C GLU A 123 -8.14 -7.86 -6.27
N ASP A 124 -8.00 -9.16 -6.00
CA ASP A 124 -8.42 -9.71 -4.72
C ASP A 124 -7.64 -8.98 -3.61
N PRO A 125 -8.30 -8.26 -2.68
CA PRO A 125 -7.62 -7.58 -1.58
C PRO A 125 -7.06 -8.58 -0.54
N GLY A 126 -7.36 -9.87 -0.67
CA GLY A 126 -7.00 -10.86 0.33
C GLY A 126 -7.74 -10.66 1.65
N PRO A 127 -7.38 -11.42 2.68
CA PRO A 127 -8.14 -11.46 3.93
C PRO A 127 -7.80 -10.34 4.92
N CYS A 128 -6.62 -9.72 4.78
CA CYS A 128 -6.04 -8.88 5.82
C CYS A 128 -6.06 -7.39 5.47
N ARG A 129 -6.17 -6.56 6.49
CA ARG A 129 -6.27 -5.11 6.41
C ARG A 129 -5.35 -4.46 7.43
N VAL A 130 -4.59 -3.46 6.99
CA VAL A 130 -3.98 -2.49 7.90
C VAL A 130 -5.03 -1.45 8.28
N VAL A 131 -5.07 -1.08 9.55
CA VAL A 131 -5.97 -0.05 10.08
C VAL A 131 -5.16 1.16 10.51
N TYR A 132 -5.60 2.35 10.09
CA TYR A 132 -4.94 3.61 10.41
C TYR A 132 -5.95 4.77 10.49
N SER A 133 -5.61 5.86 11.19
CA SER A 133 -6.47 7.03 11.31
C SER A 133 -6.71 7.71 9.95
N GLU A 134 -7.96 8.10 9.66
CA GLU A 134 -8.40 8.72 8.39
C GLU A 134 -7.56 9.95 7.99
N THR A 135 -7.23 10.82 8.96
CA THR A 135 -6.56 12.10 8.72
C THR A 135 -5.04 11.99 8.74
N ASP A 136 -4.50 11.40 9.81
CA ASP A 136 -3.08 11.51 10.12
C ASP A 136 -2.29 10.24 9.79
N ARG A 137 -2.96 9.20 9.27
CA ARG A 137 -2.36 7.91 8.93
C ARG A 137 -1.60 7.24 10.08
N HIS A 138 -1.97 7.54 11.32
CA HIS A 138 -1.43 6.86 12.48
C HIS A 138 -1.86 5.40 12.45
N TYR A 139 -0.88 4.50 12.48
CA TYR A 139 -1.08 3.07 12.54
C TYR A 139 -1.85 2.67 13.80
N CYS A 140 -2.88 1.85 13.63
CA CYS A 140 -3.71 1.31 14.71
C CYS A 140 -3.44 -0.18 14.95
N GLY A 141 -3.26 -0.94 13.87
CA GLY A 141 -3.03 -2.37 13.92
C GLY A 141 -3.24 -3.05 12.57
N VAL A 142 -3.23 -4.39 12.59
CA VAL A 142 -3.67 -5.24 11.48
C VAL A 142 -4.81 -6.10 11.96
N MET A 143 -5.78 -6.34 11.08
CA MET A 143 -6.86 -7.29 11.28
C MET A 143 -7.04 -8.15 10.05
N CYS A 144 -7.60 -9.34 10.19
CA CYS A 144 -8.00 -10.15 9.06
C CYS A 144 -9.42 -10.67 9.24
N HIS A 145 -10.09 -10.92 8.11
CA HIS A 145 -11.38 -11.56 8.10
C HIS A 145 -11.31 -12.88 8.89
N LYS A 146 -12.32 -13.13 9.73
CA LYS A 146 -12.40 -14.40 10.49
C LYS A 146 -12.52 -15.60 9.55
N SER A 147 -13.24 -15.42 8.45
CA SER A 147 -13.40 -16.39 7.37
C SER A 147 -13.53 -15.69 6.02
N MET A 148 -12.92 -16.27 4.98
CA MET A 148 -13.13 -15.85 3.58
C MET A 148 -14.24 -16.64 2.89
N LYS A 149 -14.80 -17.65 3.55
CA LYS A 149 -15.88 -18.48 3.01
C LYS A 149 -17.24 -17.75 3.04
N PRO A 150 -18.11 -17.97 2.04
CA PRO A 150 -19.45 -17.39 2.00
C PRO A 150 -20.27 -17.67 3.28
N GLU A 151 -20.19 -18.88 3.81
CA GLU A 151 -20.93 -19.38 4.98
C GLU A 151 -20.19 -19.24 6.31
N GLY A 152 -18.92 -18.81 6.29
CA GLY A 152 -18.13 -18.71 7.52
C GLY A 152 -18.36 -17.42 8.31
N GLU A 153 -17.75 -17.36 9.48
CA GLU A 153 -17.91 -16.26 10.44
C GLU A 153 -17.56 -14.90 9.82
N LYS A 154 -18.46 -13.92 9.98
CA LYS A 154 -18.27 -12.57 9.48
C LYS A 154 -17.47 -11.71 10.46
N GLY A 155 -16.93 -10.62 9.94
CA GLY A 155 -16.16 -9.65 10.72
C GLY A 155 -14.66 -9.93 10.69
N PHE A 156 -13.96 -9.33 11.64
CA PHE A 156 -12.50 -9.31 11.70
C PHE A 156 -11.97 -9.74 13.07
N ASN A 157 -10.79 -10.34 13.06
CA ASN A 157 -9.97 -10.55 14.25
C ASN A 157 -8.73 -9.66 14.18
N LYS A 158 -8.36 -9.05 15.31
CA LYS A 158 -7.07 -8.36 15.47
C LYS A 158 -5.93 -9.38 15.39
N CYS A 159 -4.87 -9.04 14.66
CA CYS A 159 -3.64 -9.84 14.65
C CYS A 159 -2.77 -9.54 15.87
N THR A 160 -2.05 -10.55 16.37
CA THR A 160 -1.28 -10.47 17.63
C THR A 160 0.19 -10.75 17.44
#